data_AF-A0A5E4PYW4-F1
#
_entry.id   AF-A0A5E4PYW4-F1
#
_cell.length_a   1.000
_cell.length_b   1.000
_cell.length_c   1.000
_cell.angle_alpha   90.00
_cell.angle_beta   90.00
_cell.angle_gamma   90.00
#
_symmetry.space_group_name_H-M   'P 1'
#
loop_
_entity.id
_entity.type
_entity.pdbx_description
1 polymer ?
#
loop_
_entity_poly.entity_id
_entity_poly.type
_entity_poly.pdbx_seq_one_letter_code
_entity_poly.pdbx_strand_id
1 'polypeptide(L)'
;MMLLAPIFTQYFLSDPSDIYEKMGLRETALFKALLLPLLLTATLFLGPLTMQFFSGGWWIYLEPMFWISCWQDLVWVRNHIMAPLSEEWVFRACMMPILLQCLSPMTAVFVGPILFGIAHFHHMLEQIKGGCEVKTALIISSFQFTYTTIFGAYSSYLFVISSPR
;
A
#
# COMPACT_ATOMS: atom_id res chain seq x y z
N MET A 1 6.23 14.01 0.35
CA MET A 1 6.58 12.82 -0.47
C MET A 1 5.73 12.68 -1.72
N MET A 2 4.39 12.78 -1.65
CA MET A 2 3.53 12.60 -2.84
C MET A 2 3.84 13.51 -4.04
N LEU A 3 4.24 14.77 -3.80
CA LEU A 3 4.65 15.69 -4.87
C LEU A 3 6.09 15.47 -5.37
N LEU A 4 6.98 15.00 -4.48
CA LEU A 4 8.40 14.83 -4.80
C LEU A 4 8.67 13.51 -5.52
N ALA A 5 8.00 12.44 -5.11
CA ALA A 5 8.18 11.10 -5.68
C ALA A 5 8.07 11.05 -7.22
N PRO A 6 7.04 11.63 -7.88
CA PRO A 6 6.96 11.61 -9.35
C PRO A 6 8.08 12.41 -10.01
N ILE A 7 8.56 13.50 -9.39
CA ILE A 7 9.70 14.29 -9.90
C ILE A 7 10.97 13.44 -9.87
N PHE A 8 11.21 12.72 -8.76
CA PHE A 8 12.31 11.77 -8.64
C PHE A 8 12.20 10.65 -9.68
N THR A 9 11.02 10.07 -9.85
CA THR A 9 10.76 9.03 -10.86
C THR A 9 11.08 9.53 -12.26
N GLN A 10 10.61 10.71 -12.63
CA GLN A 10 10.90 11.31 -13.94
C GLN A 10 12.39 11.59 -14.14
N TYR A 11 13.09 12.03 -13.09
CA TYR A 11 14.51 12.35 -13.16
C TYR A 11 15.41 11.10 -13.29
N PHE A 12 15.05 10.00 -12.61
CA PHE A 12 15.86 8.78 -12.54
C PHE A 12 15.47 7.72 -13.58
N LEU A 13 14.30 7.82 -14.21
CA LEU A 13 13.91 6.94 -15.32
C LEU A 13 14.78 7.20 -16.54
N SER A 14 15.40 6.14 -17.08
CA SER A 14 16.25 6.25 -18.27
C SER A 14 15.47 6.63 -19.53
N ASP A 15 14.19 6.23 -19.58
CA ASP A 15 13.26 6.58 -20.64
C ASP A 15 11.96 7.09 -19.99
N PRO A 16 11.70 8.41 -19.97
CA PRO A 16 10.51 8.98 -19.38
C PRO A 16 9.30 8.99 -20.32
N SER A 17 9.40 8.40 -21.53
CA SER A 17 8.23 8.21 -22.38
C SER A 17 7.18 7.36 -21.64
N ASP A 18 5.91 7.73 -21.83
CA ASP A 18 4.75 7.06 -21.24
C ASP A 18 4.87 6.83 -19.72
N ILE A 19 5.41 7.83 -18.99
CA ILE A 19 5.66 7.75 -17.54
C ILE A 19 4.42 7.30 -16.76
N TYR A 20 3.23 7.79 -17.12
CA TYR A 20 1.99 7.40 -16.45
C TYR A 20 1.69 5.91 -16.61
N GLU A 21 1.94 5.34 -17.78
CA GLU A 21 1.77 3.91 -18.03
C GLU A 21 2.81 3.09 -17.25
N LYS A 22 4.07 3.54 -17.23
CA LYS A 22 5.13 2.92 -16.41
C LYS A 22 4.79 2.97 -14.92
N MET A 23 4.16 4.04 -14.46
CA MET A 23 3.63 4.19 -13.10
C MET A 23 2.36 3.35 -12.83
N GLY A 24 1.86 2.62 -13.83
CA GLY A 24 0.69 1.74 -13.72
C GLY A 24 -0.66 2.44 -13.94
N LEU A 25 -0.66 3.73 -14.34
CA LEU A 25 -1.87 4.47 -14.70
C LEU A 25 -2.18 4.26 -16.17
N ARG A 26 -3.21 3.46 -16.44
CA ARG A 26 -3.65 3.13 -17.80
C ARG A 26 -5.15 2.87 -17.86
N GLU A 27 -5.71 3.11 -19.03
CA GLU A 27 -7.12 2.82 -19.31
C GLU A 27 -7.32 1.38 -19.80
N THR A 28 -6.29 0.79 -20.41
CA THR A 28 -6.34 -0.56 -20.97
C THR A 28 -6.57 -1.60 -19.88
N ALA A 29 -7.61 -2.42 -20.05
CA ALA A 29 -8.02 -3.45 -19.11
C ALA A 29 -8.21 -2.95 -17.66
N LEU A 30 -8.57 -1.68 -17.46
CA LEU A 30 -8.77 -1.06 -16.14
C LEU A 30 -9.68 -1.89 -15.24
N PHE A 31 -10.79 -2.42 -15.79
CA PHE A 31 -11.70 -3.30 -15.05
C PHE A 31 -10.99 -4.53 -14.48
N LYS A 32 -10.14 -5.20 -15.27
CA LYS A 32 -9.36 -6.36 -14.80
C LYS A 32 -8.30 -5.93 -13.78
N ALA A 33 -7.65 -4.80 -14.00
CA ALA A 33 -6.64 -4.24 -13.11
C ALA A 33 -7.23 -3.83 -11.75
N LEU A 34 -8.51 -3.48 -11.67
CA LEU A 34 -9.22 -3.21 -10.42
C LEU A 34 -9.77 -4.49 -9.78
N LEU A 35 -10.46 -5.31 -10.56
CA LEU A 35 -11.21 -6.46 -10.03
C LEU A 35 -10.28 -7.57 -9.50
N LEU A 36 -9.21 -7.91 -10.23
CA LEU A 36 -8.36 -9.04 -9.87
C LEU A 36 -7.60 -8.81 -8.55
N PRO A 37 -6.89 -7.67 -8.34
CA PRO A 37 -6.29 -7.37 -7.05
C PRO A 37 -7.31 -7.32 -5.91
N LEU A 38 -8.51 -6.76 -6.15
CA LEU A 38 -9.54 -6.67 -5.13
C LEU A 38 -10.02 -8.05 -4.68
N LEU A 39 -10.36 -8.94 -5.63
CA LEU A 39 -10.82 -10.29 -5.32
C LEU A 39 -9.73 -11.13 -4.62
N LEU A 40 -8.50 -11.02 -5.09
CA LEU A 40 -7.39 -11.77 -4.50
C LEU A 40 -7.10 -11.27 -3.08
N THR A 41 -7.16 -9.96 -2.85
CA THR A 41 -7.00 -9.39 -1.51
C THR A 41 -8.17 -9.78 -0.62
N ALA A 42 -9.42 -9.71 -1.09
CA ALA A 42 -10.58 -10.17 -0.33
C ALA A 42 -10.46 -11.66 0.07
N THR A 43 -9.86 -12.49 -0.81
CA THR A 43 -9.62 -13.91 -0.52
C THR A 43 -8.58 -14.09 0.59
N LEU A 44 -7.47 -13.35 0.56
CA LEU A 44 -6.45 -13.36 1.62
C LEU A 44 -7.02 -12.92 2.98
N PHE A 45 -7.99 -12.00 2.96
CA PHE A 45 -8.62 -11.45 4.16
C PHE A 45 -10.01 -12.03 4.43
N LEU A 46 -10.33 -13.20 3.87
CA LEU A 46 -11.66 -13.80 4.01
C LEU A 46 -12.01 -14.12 5.47
N GLY A 47 -11.02 -14.48 6.31
CA GLY A 47 -11.22 -14.72 7.73
C GLY A 47 -11.77 -13.48 8.47
N PRO A 48 -11.06 -12.35 8.50
CA PRO A 48 -11.58 -11.11 9.07
C PRO A 48 -12.91 -10.64 8.46
N LEU A 49 -13.08 -10.78 7.14
CA LEU A 49 -14.33 -10.42 6.46
C LEU A 49 -15.52 -11.27 6.91
N THR A 50 -15.33 -12.58 7.06
CA THR A 50 -16.38 -13.48 7.56
C THR A 50 -16.70 -13.19 9.04
N MET A 51 -15.69 -12.93 9.86
CA MET A 51 -15.90 -12.51 11.26
C MET A 51 -16.71 -11.21 11.35
N GLN A 52 -16.41 -10.22 10.51
CA GLN A 52 -17.16 -8.97 10.44
C GLN A 52 -18.59 -9.17 9.92
N PHE A 53 -18.81 -10.12 9.01
CA PHE A 53 -20.14 -10.45 8.54
C PHE A 53 -20.99 -11.09 9.67
N PHE A 54 -20.42 -12.07 10.38
CA PHE A 54 -21.12 -12.77 11.47
C PHE A 54 -21.28 -11.93 12.75
N SER A 55 -20.45 -10.90 12.96
CA SER A 55 -20.62 -9.98 14.09
C SER A 55 -21.91 -9.15 14.00
N GLY A 56 -22.55 -9.12 12.83
CA GLY A 56 -23.77 -8.33 12.59
C GLY A 56 -23.51 -6.82 12.50
N GLY A 57 -22.25 -6.38 12.53
CA GLY A 57 -21.90 -4.95 12.49
C GLY A 57 -22.06 -4.30 11.11
N TRP A 58 -22.39 -5.06 10.06
CA TRP A 58 -22.40 -4.57 8.69
C TRP A 58 -23.51 -3.56 8.38
N TRP A 59 -24.61 -3.57 9.15
CA TRP A 59 -25.71 -2.62 9.00
C TRP A 59 -25.26 -1.17 9.16
N ILE A 60 -24.22 -0.91 9.95
CA ILE A 60 -23.67 0.44 10.15
C ILE A 60 -23.20 1.06 8.84
N TYR A 61 -22.74 0.25 7.87
CA TYR A 61 -22.27 0.74 6.58
C TYR A 61 -23.41 1.19 5.66
N LEU A 62 -24.66 0.83 5.97
CA LEU A 62 -25.84 1.33 5.25
C LEU A 62 -26.31 2.69 5.80
N GLU A 63 -25.84 3.10 6.98
CA GLU A 63 -26.26 4.35 7.63
C GLU A 63 -25.52 5.56 7.03
N PRO A 64 -26.22 6.52 6.38
CA PRO A 64 -25.55 7.67 5.77
C PRO A 64 -24.79 8.56 6.78
N MET A 65 -25.33 8.67 7.99
CA MET A 65 -24.72 9.48 9.05
C MET A 65 -23.37 8.92 9.54
N PHE A 66 -23.17 7.60 9.45
CA PHE A 66 -21.89 6.98 9.74
C PHE A 66 -20.81 7.52 8.80
N TRP A 67 -21.08 7.54 7.50
CA TRP A 67 -20.14 8.03 6.50
C TRP A 67 -19.86 9.52 6.63
N ILE A 68 -20.89 10.34 6.90
CA ILE A 68 -20.71 11.78 7.14
C ILE A 68 -19.75 12.00 8.32
N SER A 69 -19.94 11.27 9.42
CA SER A 69 -19.05 11.33 10.59
C SER A 69 -17.61 10.92 10.23
N CYS A 70 -17.44 9.82 9.49
CA CYS A 70 -16.13 9.36 9.00
C CYS A 70 -15.40 10.41 8.16
N TRP A 71 -16.11 11.10 7.26
CA TRP A 71 -15.52 12.15 6.42
C TRP A 71 -15.18 13.43 7.19
N GLN A 72 -15.80 13.67 8.35
CA GLN A 72 -15.48 14.79 9.25
C GLN A 72 -14.29 14.49 10.16
N ASP A 73 -13.98 13.21 10.40
CA ASP A 73 -12.80 12.78 11.16
C ASP A 73 -11.54 12.72 10.27
N LEU A 74 -10.65 13.72 10.45
CA LEU A 74 -9.39 13.80 9.71
C LEU A 74 -8.47 12.60 9.95
N VAL A 75 -8.51 11.98 11.14
CA VAL A 75 -7.71 10.77 11.45
C VAL A 75 -8.27 9.58 10.68
N TRP A 76 -9.60 9.46 10.59
CA TRP A 76 -10.25 8.43 9.78
C TRP A 76 -9.90 8.58 8.30
N VAL A 77 -10.03 9.80 7.74
CA VAL A 77 -9.68 10.10 6.34
C VAL A 77 -8.21 9.82 6.07
N ARG A 78 -7.33 10.21 6.99
CA ARG A 78 -5.89 9.92 6.89
C ARG A 78 -5.65 8.41 6.82
N ASN A 79 -6.23 7.64 7.73
CA ASN A 79 -5.94 6.21 7.86
C ASN A 79 -6.56 5.37 6.73
N HIS A 80 -7.74 5.73 6.24
CA HIS A 80 -8.47 4.90 5.26
C HIS A 80 -8.28 5.36 3.81
N ILE A 81 -7.96 6.64 3.59
CA ILE A 81 -7.87 7.21 2.24
C ILE A 81 -6.46 7.72 1.96
N MET A 82 -5.99 8.72 2.72
CA MET A 82 -4.75 9.43 2.34
C MET A 82 -3.50 8.59 2.52
N ALA A 83 -3.36 7.86 3.62
CA ALA A 83 -2.19 7.02 3.85
C ALA A 83 -2.09 5.90 2.80
N PRO A 84 -3.13 5.05 2.57
CA PRO A 84 -3.06 4.02 1.53
C PRO A 84 -2.79 4.57 0.14
N LEU A 85 -3.44 5.67 -0.26
CA LEU A 85 -3.19 6.30 -1.56
C LEU A 85 -1.75 6.80 -1.68
N SER A 86 -1.23 7.45 -0.63
CA SER A 86 0.13 7.96 -0.64
C SER A 86 1.18 6.85 -0.69
N GLU A 87 0.93 5.73 -0.02
CA GLU A 87 1.82 4.57 0.01
C GLU A 87 1.85 3.89 -1.36
N GLU A 88 0.70 3.62 -1.96
CA GLU A 88 0.61 3.03 -3.30
C GLU A 88 1.21 3.95 -4.36
N TRP A 89 0.99 5.27 -4.25
CA TRP A 89 1.58 6.26 -5.14
C TRP A 89 3.11 6.29 -5.07
N VAL A 90 3.67 6.34 -3.86
CA VAL A 90 5.13 6.48 -3.69
C VAL A 90 5.84 5.14 -3.91
N PHE A 91 5.37 4.06 -3.29
CA PHE A 91 6.11 2.79 -3.27
C PHE A 91 5.80 1.88 -4.47
N ARG A 92 4.61 1.96 -5.07
CA ARG A 92 4.35 1.24 -6.33
C ARG A 92 4.50 2.15 -7.52
N ALA A 93 3.67 3.18 -7.66
CA ALA A 93 3.62 3.94 -8.90
C ALA A 93 4.96 4.63 -9.18
N CYS A 94 5.59 5.26 -8.19
CA CYS A 94 6.85 6.00 -8.38
C CYS A 94 8.11 5.12 -8.27
N MET A 95 8.20 4.27 -7.24
CA MET A 95 9.44 3.52 -6.95
C MET A 95 9.60 2.25 -7.80
N MET A 96 8.53 1.52 -8.12
CA MET A 96 8.64 0.27 -8.89
C MET A 96 9.25 0.47 -10.28
N PRO A 97 8.91 1.51 -11.07
CA PRO A 97 9.55 1.73 -12.37
C PRO A 97 11.06 1.89 -12.27
N ILE A 98 11.54 2.63 -11.27
CA ILE A 98 12.98 2.80 -11.01
C ILE A 98 13.62 1.47 -10.61
N LEU A 99 12.95 0.64 -9.81
CA LEU A 99 13.49 -0.67 -9.43
C LEU A 99 13.53 -1.63 -10.63
N LEU A 100 12.50 -1.62 -11.48
CA LEU A 100 12.38 -2.49 -12.65
C LEU A 100 13.39 -2.16 -13.75
N GLN A 101 13.88 -0.91 -13.84
CA GLN A 101 14.93 -0.56 -14.80
C GLN A 101 16.32 -1.09 -14.37
N CYS A 102 16.54 -1.30 -13.07
CA CYS A 102 17.85 -1.64 -12.50
C CYS A 102 17.95 -3.08 -11.99
N LEU A 103 16.82 -3.74 -11.75
CA LEU A 103 16.74 -5.06 -11.12
C LEU A 103 15.89 -6.00 -11.97
N SER A 104 16.09 -7.31 -11.78
CA SER A 104 15.16 -8.29 -12.36
C SER A 104 13.74 -8.09 -11.78
N PRO A 105 12.67 -8.38 -12.53
CA PRO A 105 11.30 -8.18 -12.05
C PRO A 105 11.02 -8.84 -10.69
N MET A 106 11.47 -10.08 -10.49
CA MET A 106 11.29 -10.77 -9.22
C MET A 106 12.12 -10.17 -8.09
N THR A 107 13.31 -9.64 -8.37
CA THR A 107 14.10 -8.94 -7.36
C THR A 107 13.42 -7.64 -6.94
N ALA A 108 12.89 -6.87 -7.90
CA ALA A 108 12.16 -5.63 -7.62
C ALA A 108 10.92 -5.86 -6.74
N VAL A 109 10.19 -6.96 -6.99
CA VAL A 109 9.02 -7.40 -6.19
C VAL A 109 9.35 -7.59 -4.71
N PHE A 110 10.58 -7.95 -4.34
CA PHE A 110 10.97 -8.12 -2.93
C PHE A 110 11.71 -6.91 -2.36
N VAL A 111 12.55 -6.22 -3.15
CA VAL A 111 13.37 -5.11 -2.66
C VAL A 111 12.52 -3.90 -2.28
N GLY A 112 11.59 -3.48 -3.14
CA GLY A 112 10.73 -2.32 -2.85
C GLY A 112 9.95 -2.45 -1.54
N PRO A 113 9.26 -3.59 -1.32
CA PRO A 113 8.53 -3.85 -0.09
C PRO A 113 9.37 -3.90 1.18
N ILE A 114 10.64 -4.30 1.11
CA ILE A 114 11.55 -4.22 2.26
C ILE A 114 11.78 -2.76 2.63
N LEU A 115 12.01 -1.86 1.66
CA LEU A 115 12.15 -0.43 1.90
C LEU A 115 10.86 0.18 2.49
N PHE A 116 9.71 -0.24 1.97
CA PHE A 116 8.39 0.12 2.52
C PHE A 116 8.22 -0.34 3.97
N GLY A 117 8.57 -1.58 4.27
CA GLY A 117 8.53 -2.10 5.63
C GLY A 117 9.47 -1.32 6.56
N ILE A 118 10.71 -1.05 6.14
CA ILE A 118 11.70 -0.32 6.95
C ILE A 118 11.15 1.06 7.34
N ALA A 119 10.46 1.73 6.42
CA ALA A 119 9.87 3.04 6.70
C ALA A 119 8.95 3.02 7.92
N HIS A 120 8.26 1.91 8.23
CA HIS A 120 7.34 1.79 9.36
C HIS A 120 8.00 1.69 10.73
N PHE A 121 9.32 1.44 10.82
CA PHE A 121 10.02 1.46 12.11
C PHE A 121 10.00 2.84 12.78
N HIS A 122 9.62 3.92 12.08
CA HIS A 122 9.38 5.21 12.72
C HIS A 122 8.28 5.13 13.81
N HIS A 123 7.28 4.25 13.66
CA HIS A 123 6.27 4.02 14.69
C HIS A 123 6.85 3.40 15.96
N MET A 124 7.95 2.65 15.88
CA MET A 124 8.64 2.13 17.07
C MET A 124 9.08 3.29 17.97
N LEU A 125 9.64 4.34 17.37
CA LEU A 125 10.10 5.52 18.09
C LEU A 125 8.93 6.27 18.74
N GLU A 126 7.79 6.35 18.06
CA GLU A 126 6.57 6.95 18.60
C GLU A 126 6.03 6.16 19.80
N GLN A 127 6.00 4.82 19.70
CA GLN A 127 5.57 3.94 20.78
C GLN A 127 6.46 4.08 22.03
N ILE A 128 7.78 4.09 21.85
CA ILE A 128 8.74 4.25 22.94
C ILE A 128 8.56 5.63 23.61
N LYS A 129 8.41 6.70 22.83
CA LYS A 129 8.13 8.05 23.35
C LYS A 129 6.78 8.13 24.09
N GLY A 130 5.82 7.32 23.69
CA GLY A 130 4.52 7.15 24.36
C GLY A 130 4.58 6.30 25.63
N GLY A 131 5.77 5.84 26.07
CA GLY A 131 5.95 5.07 27.30
C GLY A 131 5.85 3.54 27.12
N CYS A 132 5.80 3.04 25.88
CA CYS A 132 5.86 1.61 25.62
C CYS A 132 7.25 1.05 25.95
N GLU A 133 7.31 -0.11 26.62
CA GLU A 133 8.57 -0.82 26.85
C GLU A 133 9.26 -1.12 25.51
N VAL A 134 10.57 -0.87 25.42
CA VAL A 134 11.37 -1.04 24.20
C VAL A 134 11.20 -2.45 23.60
N LYS A 135 11.17 -3.49 24.45
CA LYS A 135 10.98 -4.87 24.00
C LYS A 135 9.63 -5.07 23.31
N THR A 136 8.57 -4.51 23.88
CA THR A 136 7.21 -4.58 23.34
C THR A 136 7.11 -3.79 22.04
N ALA A 137 7.63 -2.57 22.01
CA ALA A 137 7.67 -1.73 20.81
C ALA A 137 8.44 -2.41 19.66
N LEU A 138 9.55 -3.09 19.97
CA LEU A 138 10.33 -3.86 19.00
C LEU A 138 9.54 -5.05 18.44
N ILE A 139 8.81 -5.79 19.28
CA ILE A 139 7.98 -6.92 18.82
C ILE A 139 6.86 -6.42 17.90
N ILE A 140 6.15 -5.37 18.29
CA ILE A 140 5.07 -4.77 17.48
C ILE A 140 5.63 -4.30 16.14
N SER A 141 6.74 -3.58 16.16
CA SER A 141 7.34 -3.02 14.95
C SER A 141 7.93 -4.10 14.03
N SER A 142 8.47 -5.19 14.60
CA SER A 142 8.94 -6.33 13.82
C SER A 142 7.79 -7.06 13.14
N PHE A 143 6.68 -7.26 13.86
CA PHE A 143 5.47 -7.83 13.26
C PHE A 143 4.92 -6.95 12.15
N GLN A 144 4.82 -5.63 12.41
CA GLN A 144 4.40 -4.66 11.40
C GLN A 144 5.31 -4.72 10.18
N PHE A 145 6.63 -4.65 10.36
CA PHE A 145 7.63 -4.76 9.29
C PHE A 145 7.43 -6.03 8.44
N THR A 146 7.35 -7.19 9.08
CA THR A 146 7.17 -8.47 8.36
C THR A 146 5.86 -8.47 7.59
N TYR A 147 4.77 -8.06 8.22
CA TYR A 147 3.45 -8.04 7.60
C TYR A 147 3.39 -7.08 6.41
N THR A 148 3.85 -5.84 6.57
CA THR A 148 3.86 -4.84 5.51
C THR A 148 4.81 -5.22 4.38
N THR A 149 5.93 -5.89 4.67
CA THR A 149 6.86 -6.38 3.64
C THR A 149 6.22 -7.49 2.81
N ILE A 150 5.58 -8.47 3.45
CA ILE A 150 4.89 -9.57 2.74
C ILE A 150 3.73 -9.03 1.90
N PHE A 151 2.89 -8.16 2.49
CA PHE A 151 1.80 -7.54 1.77
C PHE A 151 2.30 -6.67 0.62
N GLY A 152 3.37 -5.90 0.84
CA GLY A 152 4.03 -5.10 -0.18
C GLY A 152 4.58 -5.95 -1.34
N ALA A 153 5.11 -7.14 -1.07
CA ALA A 153 5.60 -8.07 -2.09
C ALA A 153 4.45 -8.63 -2.94
N TYR A 154 3.36 -9.03 -2.30
CA TYR A 154 2.12 -9.38 -2.99
C TYR A 154 1.63 -8.23 -3.88
N SER A 155 1.59 -7.03 -3.33
CA SER A 155 1.24 -5.77 -3.98
C SER A 155 2.09 -5.51 -5.24
N SER A 156 3.40 -5.60 -5.08
CA SER A 156 4.39 -5.33 -6.14
C SER A 156 4.36 -6.40 -7.22
N TYR A 157 4.14 -7.66 -6.83
CA TYR A 157 3.94 -8.76 -7.77
C TYR A 157 2.73 -8.51 -8.67
N LEU A 158 1.59 -8.12 -8.09
CA LEU A 158 0.39 -7.77 -8.84
C LEU A 158 0.64 -6.62 -9.82
N PHE A 159 1.38 -5.59 -9.38
CA PHE A 159 1.79 -4.49 -10.26
C PHE A 159 2.56 -5.03 -11.47
N VAL A 160 3.62 -5.80 -11.25
CA VAL A 160 4.49 -6.33 -12.31
C VAL A 160 3.75 -7.25 -13.28
N ILE A 161 2.91 -8.17 -12.80
CA ILE A 161 2.17 -9.09 -13.70
C ILE A 161 1.03 -8.39 -14.43
N SER A 162 0.56 -7.27 -13.91
CA SER A 162 -0.47 -6.48 -14.57
C SER A 162 0.13 -5.61 -15.66
N SER A 163 1.35 -5.09 -15.51
CA SER A 163 2.00 -4.24 -16.51
C SER A 163 2.20 -4.96 -17.85
N PRO A 164 1.97 -4.30 -19.00
CA PRO A 164 2.30 -4.89 -20.30
C PRO A 164 3.82 -5.03 -20.40
N ARG A 165 4.28 -6.07 -21.09
CA ARG A 165 5.70 -6.22 -21.42
C ARG A 165 6.09 -5.31 -22.57
#